data_AF-A0A7S2KA52-F1
#
_entry.id   AF-A0A7S2KA52-F1
#
_cell.length_a   1.000
_cell.length_b   1.000
_cell.length_c   1.000
_cell.angle_alpha   90.00
_cell.angle_beta   90.00
_cell.angle_gamma   90.00
#
_symmetry.space_group_name_H-M   'P 1'
#
loop_
_entity.id
_entity.type
_entity.pdbx_description
1 polymer ?
#
loop_
_entity_poly.entity_id
_entity_poly.type
_entity_poly.pdbx_seq_one_letter_code
_entity_poly.pdbx_strand_id
1 'polypeptide(L)'
;GGVRGAAATVETDRLRILQEIGHREHCVDLSIRVLIDSGMSTESLRKASDKGVDLRSAADVRWAICVGGIALYVFYCLLLAYRTGNFAILCANGASDLMIVARWCFALRDEKAFIGSMLFKLAGILFVVHVACAQQDHYTFDPIIAQPLLILVFVLVLLGRGRIVSVPCVGPCLVQVLGPGWACCRRRRCGWAGKGHEPELQHSGCHGRGAQGLRQPQPPEVSINV
;
A
#
# COMPACT_ATOMS: atom_id res chain seq x y z
N GLY A 1 -6.03 20.97 -6.82
CA GLY A 1 -6.72 21.83 -5.86
C GLY A 1 -5.77 22.15 -4.75
N GLY A 2 -5.55 23.44 -4.48
CA GLY A 2 -4.80 23.91 -3.32
C GLY A 2 -5.69 24.05 -2.09
N VAL A 3 -5.10 24.41 -0.95
CA VAL A 3 -5.79 24.53 0.35
C VAL A 3 -7.00 25.48 0.27
N ARG A 4 -6.92 26.55 -0.53
CA ARG A 4 -8.01 27.51 -0.78
C ARG A 4 -9.31 26.92 -1.32
N GLY A 5 -9.21 25.84 -2.10
CA GLY A 5 -10.35 25.18 -2.75
C GLY A 5 -10.84 23.94 -2.02
N ALA A 6 -10.27 23.59 -0.85
CA ALA A 6 -10.70 22.44 -0.09
C ALA A 6 -12.10 22.70 0.49
N ALA A 7 -13.03 21.78 0.24
CA ALA A 7 -14.34 21.79 0.88
C ALA A 7 -14.17 21.34 2.35
N ALA A 8 -14.76 22.07 3.29
CA ALA A 8 -14.80 21.71 4.69
C ALA A 8 -16.26 21.48 5.12
N THR A 9 -16.50 20.50 5.98
CA THR A 9 -17.81 20.30 6.61
C THR A 9 -18.17 21.42 7.57
N VAL A 10 -17.17 22.13 8.11
CA VAL A 10 -17.33 23.27 9.02
C VAL A 10 -16.52 24.45 8.49
N GLU A 11 -17.22 25.47 7.97
CA GLU A 11 -16.57 26.61 7.30
C GLU A 11 -15.75 27.47 8.27
N THR A 12 -16.16 27.58 9.53
CA THR A 12 -15.40 28.32 10.56
C THR A 12 -14.05 27.67 10.83
N ASP A 13 -13.98 26.34 10.84
CA ASP A 13 -12.74 25.60 11.01
C ASP A 13 -11.82 25.78 9.78
N ARG A 14 -12.42 25.79 8.58
CA ARG A 14 -11.70 26.12 7.34
C ARG A 14 -11.05 27.50 7.40
N LEU A 15 -11.81 28.53 7.79
CA LEU A 15 -11.30 29.89 7.91
C LEU A 15 -10.21 29.99 8.97
N ARG A 16 -10.36 29.30 10.11
CA ARG A 16 -9.34 29.23 11.15
C ARG A 16 -8.06 28.59 10.65
N ILE A 17 -8.14 27.44 9.97
CA ILE A 17 -6.98 26.76 9.38
C ILE A 17 -6.32 27.65 8.33
N LEU A 18 -7.10 28.29 7.45
CA LEU A 18 -6.58 29.23 6.45
C LEU A 18 -5.88 30.42 7.11
N GLN A 19 -6.42 30.93 8.23
CA GLN A 19 -5.83 32.03 8.99
C GLN A 19 -4.54 31.60 9.71
N GLU A 20 -4.51 30.39 10.28
CA GLU A 20 -3.32 29.81 10.94
C GLU A 20 -2.20 29.52 9.93
N ILE A 21 -2.53 29.03 8.73
CA ILE A 21 -1.58 28.87 7.62
C ILE A 21 -1.08 30.24 7.15
N GLY A 22 -1.97 31.23 7.10
CA GLY A 22 -1.67 32.62 6.78
C GLY A 22 -0.85 32.77 5.49
N HIS A 23 0.33 33.41 5.59
CA HIS A 23 1.22 33.65 4.45
C HIS A 23 1.94 32.38 3.93
N ARG A 24 1.80 31.23 4.61
CA ARG A 24 2.49 29.98 4.22
C ARG A 24 1.66 29.10 3.29
N GLU A 25 0.52 29.59 2.80
CA GLU A 25 -0.37 28.85 1.90
C GLU A 25 0.38 28.28 0.69
N HIS A 26 1.21 29.10 0.04
CA HIS A 26 2.03 28.69 -1.10
C HIS A 26 2.98 27.53 -0.75
N CYS A 27 3.57 27.53 0.45
CA CYS A 27 4.44 26.45 0.90
C CYS A 27 3.68 25.14 1.13
N VAL A 28 2.45 25.22 1.63
CA VAL A 28 1.58 24.05 1.81
C VAL A 28 1.16 23.47 0.46
N ASP A 29 0.73 24.32 -0.47
CA ASP A 29 0.36 23.89 -1.83
C ASP A 29 1.55 23.28 -2.59
N LEU A 30 2.73 23.88 -2.45
CA LEU A 30 3.97 23.33 -3.01
C LEU A 30 4.28 21.95 -2.39
N SER A 31 4.13 21.80 -1.08
CA SER A 31 4.36 20.52 -0.39
C SER A 31 3.37 19.46 -0.86
N ILE A 32 2.09 19.80 -0.99
CA ILE A 32 1.06 18.91 -1.54
C ILE A 32 1.41 18.51 -2.98
N ARG A 33 1.83 19.47 -3.82
CA ARG A 33 2.26 19.20 -5.19
C ARG A 33 3.46 18.26 -5.23
N VAL A 34 4.49 18.49 -4.39
CA VAL A 34 5.64 17.58 -4.28
C VAL A 34 5.21 16.17 -3.83
N LEU A 35 4.27 16.05 -2.88
CA LEU A 35 3.73 14.75 -2.46
C LEU A 35 2.95 14.03 -3.58
N ILE A 36 2.26 14.79 -4.44
CA ILE A 36 1.57 14.25 -5.62
C ILE A 36 2.58 13.82 -6.68
N ASP A 37 3.52 14.71 -7.02
CA ASP A 37 4.51 14.52 -8.07
C ASP A 37 5.50 13.39 -7.73
N SER A 38 5.81 13.22 -6.44
CA SER A 38 6.59 12.09 -5.93
C SER A 38 5.81 10.76 -5.90
N GLY A 39 4.53 10.76 -6.27
CA GLY A 39 3.68 9.57 -6.28
C GLY A 39 3.28 9.09 -4.88
N MET A 40 3.45 9.91 -3.84
CA MET A 40 3.02 9.59 -2.47
C MET A 40 1.54 9.87 -2.23
N SER A 41 0.88 10.63 -3.11
CA SER A 41 -0.56 10.91 -3.06
C SER A 41 -1.24 10.63 -4.41
N THR A 42 -1.33 9.35 -4.78
CA THR A 42 -2.04 8.91 -5.98
C THR A 42 -3.56 8.97 -5.78
N GLU A 43 -4.33 9.11 -6.86
CA GLU A 43 -5.80 9.10 -6.79
C GLU A 43 -6.34 7.79 -6.19
N SER A 44 -5.66 6.67 -6.46
CA SER A 44 -6.03 5.36 -5.90
C SER A 44 -5.77 5.27 -4.40
N LEU A 45 -4.73 5.93 -3.88
CA LEU A 45 -4.50 6.09 -2.43
C LEU A 45 -5.61 6.91 -1.82
N ARG A 46 -5.97 8.05 -2.41
CA ARG A 46 -7.05 8.91 -1.90
C ARG A 46 -8.39 8.18 -1.85
N LYS A 47 -8.79 7.52 -2.94
CA LYS A 47 -10.01 6.70 -2.96
C LYS A 47 -10.01 5.60 -1.89
N ALA A 48 -8.86 4.98 -1.63
CA ALA A 48 -8.75 3.99 -0.57
C ALA A 48 -8.86 4.63 0.83
N SER A 49 -8.22 5.78 1.04
CA SER A 49 -8.31 6.57 2.28
C SER A 49 -9.75 7.01 2.56
N ASP A 50 -10.48 7.49 1.55
CA ASP A 50 -11.88 7.93 1.67
C ASP A 50 -12.81 6.77 2.06
N LYS A 51 -12.39 5.53 1.76
CA LYS A 51 -13.07 4.29 2.16
C LYS A 51 -12.57 3.74 3.51
N GLY A 52 -11.76 4.50 4.24
CA GLY A 52 -11.26 4.14 5.56
C GLY A 52 -10.13 3.11 5.55
N VAL A 53 -9.50 2.84 4.40
CA VAL A 53 -8.35 1.93 4.31
C VAL A 53 -7.12 2.61 4.93
N ASP A 54 -6.44 1.92 5.84
CA ASP A 54 -5.19 2.41 6.42
C ASP A 54 -4.04 2.35 5.40
N LEU A 55 -3.41 3.51 5.13
CA LEU A 55 -2.35 3.63 4.13
C LEU A 55 -0.96 3.84 4.73
N ARG A 56 -0.81 3.81 6.06
CA ARG A 56 0.46 4.08 6.74
C ARG A 56 1.60 3.17 6.27
N SER A 57 1.28 1.94 5.87
CA SER A 57 2.25 0.98 5.35
C SER A 57 2.27 0.87 3.82
N ALA A 58 1.47 1.66 3.10
CA ALA A 58 1.33 1.56 1.65
C ALA A 58 2.59 2.03 0.89
N ALA A 59 3.43 2.87 1.51
CA ALA A 59 4.63 3.43 0.91
C ALA A 59 5.89 2.57 1.14
N ASP A 60 5.87 1.66 2.11
CA ASP A 60 7.05 0.88 2.48
C ASP A 60 7.12 -0.42 1.65
N VAL A 61 7.82 -0.35 0.52
CA VAL A 61 8.12 -1.54 -0.29
C VAL A 61 9.16 -2.38 0.44
N ARG A 62 8.70 -3.41 1.13
CA ARG A 62 9.57 -4.39 1.78
C ARG A 62 10.10 -5.36 0.72
N TRP A 63 11.18 -4.98 0.06
CA TRP A 63 11.81 -5.76 -1.02
C TRP A 63 12.04 -7.24 -0.66
N ALA A 64 12.40 -7.52 0.60
CA ALA A 64 12.55 -8.88 1.10
C ALA A 64 11.26 -9.72 0.97
N ILE A 65 10.09 -9.11 1.19
CA ILE A 65 8.79 -9.79 1.03
C ILE A 65 8.51 -10.06 -0.44
N CYS A 66 8.81 -9.11 -1.34
CA CYS A 66 8.63 -9.29 -2.77
C CYS A 66 9.52 -10.43 -3.30
N VAL A 67 10.82 -10.37 -2.99
CA VAL A 67 11.81 -11.38 -3.41
C VAL A 67 11.48 -12.75 -2.80
N GLY A 68 11.16 -12.79 -1.50
CA GLY A 68 10.76 -14.02 -0.82
C GLY A 68 9.48 -14.63 -1.39
N GLY A 69 8.49 -13.81 -1.75
CA GLY A 69 7.24 -14.27 -2.37
C GLY A 69 7.48 -14.87 -3.76
N ILE A 70 8.29 -14.22 -4.59
CA ILE A 70 8.69 -14.74 -5.91
C ILE A 70 9.46 -16.06 -5.74
N ALA A 71 10.44 -16.11 -4.85
CA ALA A 71 11.24 -17.31 -4.61
C ALA A 71 10.38 -18.48 -4.12
N LEU A 72 9.49 -18.24 -3.16
CA LEU A 72 8.57 -19.26 -2.63
C LEU A 72 7.64 -19.80 -3.72
N TYR A 73 7.12 -18.91 -4.57
CA TYR A 73 6.22 -19.30 -5.65
C TYR A 73 6.94 -20.07 -6.78
N VAL A 74 8.13 -19.63 -7.21
CA VAL A 74 8.96 -20.37 -8.18
C VAL A 74 9.29 -21.75 -7.65
N PHE A 75 9.66 -21.85 -6.37
CA PHE A 75 9.92 -23.13 -5.71
C PHE A 75 8.68 -24.05 -5.73
N TYR A 76 7.50 -23.50 -5.43
CA TYR A 76 6.23 -24.23 -5.53
C TYR A 76 5.96 -24.76 -6.95
N CYS A 77 6.14 -23.93 -7.99
CA CYS A 77 5.96 -24.35 -9.39
C CYS A 77 6.94 -25.46 -9.80
N LEU A 78 8.20 -25.38 -9.36
CA LEU A 78 9.19 -26.44 -9.61
C LEU A 78 8.82 -27.76 -8.91
N LEU A 79 8.36 -27.68 -7.65
CA LEU A 79 7.91 -28.85 -6.90
C LEU A 79 6.70 -29.51 -7.58
N LEU A 80 5.73 -28.71 -8.03
CA LEU A 80 4.54 -29.20 -8.72
C LEU A 80 4.89 -29.84 -10.07
N ALA A 81 5.78 -29.21 -10.85
CA ALA A 81 6.24 -29.76 -12.13
C ALA A 81 7.02 -31.08 -11.93
N TYR A 82 7.87 -31.16 -10.91
CA TYR A 82 8.59 -32.38 -10.55
C TYR A 82 7.64 -33.51 -10.14
N ARG A 83 6.65 -33.22 -9.28
CA ARG A 83 5.70 -34.22 -8.77
C ARG A 83 4.75 -34.75 -9.85
N THR A 84 4.29 -33.88 -10.75
CA THR A 84 3.34 -34.25 -11.81
C THR A 84 4.01 -34.80 -13.07
N GLY A 85 5.31 -34.55 -13.25
CA GLY A 85 6.03 -34.84 -14.49
C GLY A 85 5.53 -34.04 -15.70
N ASN A 86 4.70 -33.01 -15.50
CA ASN A 86 4.04 -32.27 -16.56
C ASN A 86 4.67 -30.89 -16.75
N PHE A 87 5.58 -30.79 -17.73
CA PHE A 87 6.27 -29.54 -18.04
C PHE A 87 5.34 -28.44 -18.58
N ALA A 88 4.18 -28.79 -19.16
CA ALA A 88 3.22 -27.80 -19.65
C ALA A 88 2.68 -26.91 -18.53
N ILE A 89 2.55 -27.45 -17.31
CA ILE A 89 2.15 -26.69 -16.11
C ILE A 89 3.20 -25.61 -15.80
N LEU A 90 4.48 -25.93 -15.93
CA LEU A 90 5.56 -24.96 -15.71
C LEU A 90 5.52 -23.84 -16.76
N CYS A 91 5.32 -24.17 -18.04
CA CYS A 91 5.20 -23.18 -19.11
C CYS A 91 3.99 -22.25 -18.92
N ALA A 92 2.83 -22.80 -18.58
CA ALA A 92 1.59 -22.03 -18.40
C ALA A 92 1.68 -21.07 -17.20
N ASN A 93 2.21 -21.54 -16.07
CA ASN A 93 2.44 -20.69 -14.91
C ASN A 93 3.53 -19.64 -15.18
N GLY A 94 4.64 -20.06 -15.81
CA GLY A 94 5.73 -19.15 -16.16
C GLY A 94 5.30 -17.99 -17.08
N ALA A 95 4.39 -18.24 -18.04
CA ALA A 95 3.82 -17.18 -18.86
C ALA A 95 3.00 -16.18 -18.02
N SER A 96 2.18 -16.68 -17.09
CA SER A 96 1.39 -15.85 -16.17
C SER A 96 2.30 -15.03 -15.25
N ASP A 97 3.38 -15.62 -14.75
CA ASP A 97 4.36 -14.95 -13.90
C ASP A 97 5.09 -13.85 -14.66
N LEU A 98 5.47 -14.11 -15.91
CA LEU A 98 6.10 -13.11 -16.75
C LEU A 98 5.17 -11.91 -16.97
N MET A 99 3.88 -12.14 -17.17
CA MET A 99 2.88 -11.07 -17.25
C MET A 99 2.75 -10.28 -15.94
N ILE A 100 2.74 -10.97 -14.79
CA ILE A 100 2.70 -10.33 -13.46
C ILE A 100 3.96 -9.51 -13.21
N VAL A 101 5.13 -10.04 -13.51
CA VAL A 101 6.42 -9.34 -13.38
C VAL A 101 6.47 -8.14 -14.30
N ALA A 102 6.06 -8.28 -15.56
CA ALA A 102 5.97 -7.17 -16.50
C ALA A 102 5.05 -6.07 -15.94
N ARG A 103 3.84 -6.43 -15.52
CA ARG A 103 2.89 -5.49 -14.91
C ARG A 103 3.46 -4.83 -13.66
N TRP A 104 4.19 -5.58 -12.83
CA TRP A 104 4.85 -5.08 -11.64
C TRP A 104 5.98 -4.10 -11.99
N CYS A 105 6.81 -4.38 -13.00
CA CYS A 105 7.87 -3.47 -13.46
C CYS A 105 7.31 -2.09 -13.87
N PHE A 106 6.19 -2.09 -14.61
CA PHE A 106 5.51 -0.88 -15.06
C PHE A 106 4.56 -0.25 -14.02
N ALA A 107 4.33 -0.90 -12.89
CA ALA A 107 3.45 -0.39 -11.84
C ALA A 107 4.08 0.80 -11.09
N LEU A 108 3.23 1.68 -10.57
CA LEU A 108 3.64 2.74 -9.64
C LEU A 108 4.14 2.14 -8.31
N ARG A 109 4.91 2.90 -7.53
CA ARG A 109 5.55 2.41 -6.28
C ARG A 109 4.55 1.82 -5.28
N ASP A 110 3.38 2.43 -5.13
CA ASP A 110 2.33 1.98 -4.23
C ASP A 110 1.63 0.70 -4.74
N GLU A 111 1.42 0.60 -6.05
CA GLU A 111 0.94 -0.64 -6.68
C GLU A 111 1.96 -1.77 -6.54
N LYS A 112 3.26 -1.49 -6.69
CA LYS A 112 4.34 -2.47 -6.48
C LYS A 112 4.32 -3.05 -5.07
N ALA A 113 4.17 -2.20 -4.06
CA ALA A 113 4.06 -2.63 -2.65
C ALA A 113 2.84 -3.53 -2.44
N PHE A 114 1.69 -3.13 -3.00
CA PHE A 114 0.45 -3.89 -2.91
C PHE A 114 0.55 -5.26 -3.60
N ILE A 115 1.01 -5.29 -4.86
CA ILE A 115 1.19 -6.53 -5.63
C ILE A 115 2.16 -7.46 -4.90
N GLY A 116 3.30 -6.95 -4.43
CA GLY A 116 4.29 -7.77 -3.70
C GLY A 116 3.73 -8.39 -2.41
N SER A 117 3.04 -7.59 -1.58
CA SER A 117 2.39 -8.09 -0.36
C SER A 117 1.31 -9.12 -0.66
N MET A 118 0.48 -8.87 -1.68
CA MET A 118 -0.58 -9.77 -2.10
C MET A 118 -0.02 -11.10 -2.60
N LEU A 119 0.97 -11.07 -3.49
CA LEU A 119 1.63 -12.27 -4.02
C LEU A 119 2.24 -13.11 -2.89
N PHE A 120 2.96 -12.47 -1.95
CA PHE A 120 3.56 -13.19 -0.82
C PHE A 120 2.50 -13.90 0.05
N LYS A 121 1.40 -13.21 0.39
CA LYS A 121 0.33 -13.79 1.21
C LYS A 121 -0.38 -14.94 0.51
N LEU A 122 -0.71 -14.76 -0.78
CA LEU A 122 -1.40 -15.77 -1.56
C LEU A 122 -0.50 -16.98 -1.86
N ALA A 123 0.79 -16.76 -2.15
CA ALA A 123 1.77 -17.83 -2.27
C ALA A 123 1.91 -18.62 -0.95
N GLY A 124 1.92 -17.93 0.20
CA GLY A 124 1.91 -18.58 1.50
C GLY A 124 0.66 -19.44 1.74
N ILE A 125 -0.53 -18.93 1.41
CA ILE A 125 -1.79 -19.69 1.50
C ILE A 125 -1.75 -20.92 0.60
N LEU A 126 -1.31 -20.77 -0.66
CA LEU A 126 -1.15 -21.88 -1.60
C LEU A 126 -0.23 -22.95 -1.05
N PHE A 127 0.94 -22.53 -0.54
CA PHE A 127 1.91 -23.46 0.01
C PHE A 127 1.33 -24.25 1.19
N VAL A 128 0.62 -23.59 2.11
CA VAL A 128 -0.02 -24.25 3.26
C VAL A 128 -1.12 -25.22 2.81
N VAL A 129 -1.98 -24.80 1.88
CA VAL A 129 -3.05 -25.66 1.33
C VAL A 129 -2.45 -26.88 0.64
N HIS A 130 -1.39 -26.68 -0.15
CA HIS A 130 -0.68 -27.78 -0.81
C HIS A 130 -0.09 -28.77 0.20
N VAL A 131 0.62 -28.29 1.23
CA VAL A 131 1.18 -29.16 2.27
C VAL A 131 0.10 -29.92 3.03
N ALA A 132 -1.03 -29.27 3.34
CA ALA A 132 -2.16 -29.90 4.02
C ALA A 132 -2.84 -30.97 3.14
N CYS A 133 -3.06 -30.68 1.85
CA CYS A 133 -3.66 -31.61 0.91
C CYS A 133 -2.71 -32.76 0.54
N ALA A 134 -1.39 -32.54 0.52
CA ALA A 134 -0.40 -33.57 0.21
C ALA A 134 -0.40 -34.73 1.21
N GLN A 135 -0.97 -34.55 2.41
CA GLN A 135 -1.15 -35.62 3.40
C GLN A 135 -2.33 -36.55 3.08
N GLN A 136 -3.25 -36.14 2.22
CA GLN A 136 -4.33 -36.97 1.72
C GLN A 136 -3.87 -37.49 0.35
N ASP A 137 -3.72 -38.81 0.17
CA ASP A 137 -3.12 -39.48 -1.00
C ASP A 137 -3.75 -39.18 -2.40
N HIS A 138 -4.58 -38.14 -2.53
CA HIS A 138 -5.23 -37.71 -3.76
C HIS A 138 -4.41 -36.65 -4.52
N TYR A 139 -3.44 -37.13 -5.30
CA TYR A 139 -2.57 -36.33 -6.17
C TYR A 139 -3.29 -35.49 -7.25
N THR A 140 -4.56 -35.80 -7.57
CA THR A 140 -5.34 -35.08 -8.58
C THR A 140 -5.95 -33.77 -8.09
N PHE A 141 -5.98 -33.53 -6.77
CA PHE A 141 -6.71 -32.40 -6.20
C PHE A 141 -5.94 -31.07 -6.28
N ASP A 142 -4.61 -31.13 -6.27
CA ASP A 142 -3.71 -29.97 -6.29
C ASP A 142 -3.92 -29.01 -7.48
N PRO A 143 -3.89 -29.45 -8.75
CA PRO A 143 -4.03 -28.52 -9.88
C PRO A 143 -5.43 -27.90 -9.95
N ILE A 144 -6.46 -28.62 -9.49
CA ILE A 144 -7.86 -28.16 -9.51
C ILE A 144 -8.05 -26.98 -8.54
N ILE A 145 -7.35 -26.96 -7.40
CA ILE A 145 -7.42 -25.86 -6.43
C ILE A 145 -6.43 -24.74 -6.78
N ALA A 146 -5.23 -25.11 -7.23
CA ALA A 146 -4.18 -24.13 -7.51
C ALA A 146 -4.56 -23.20 -8.69
N GLN A 147 -5.15 -23.75 -9.75
CA GLN A 147 -5.43 -23.00 -10.97
C GLN A 147 -6.46 -21.87 -10.78
N PRO A 148 -7.63 -22.08 -10.14
CA PRO A 148 -8.57 -21.00 -9.84
C PRO A 148 -7.96 -19.91 -8.96
N LEU A 149 -7.12 -20.28 -7.99
CA LEU A 149 -6.49 -19.27 -7.14
C LEU A 149 -5.45 -18.45 -7.90
N LEU A 150 -4.69 -19.08 -8.81
CA LEU A 150 -3.78 -18.35 -9.72
C LEU A 150 -4.55 -17.36 -10.59
N ILE A 151 -5.68 -17.79 -11.18
CA ILE A 151 -6.53 -16.92 -11.98
C ILE A 151 -7.04 -15.76 -11.13
N LEU A 152 -7.47 -16.02 -9.89
CA LEU A 152 -7.90 -14.99 -8.95
C LEU A 152 -6.77 -13.99 -8.66
N VAL A 153 -5.55 -14.46 -8.39
CA VAL A 153 -4.36 -13.62 -8.18
C VAL A 153 -4.16 -12.71 -9.41
N PHE A 154 -4.17 -13.30 -10.60
CA PHE A 154 -3.97 -12.57 -11.86
C PHE A 154 -5.03 -11.48 -12.07
N VAL A 155 -6.31 -11.82 -11.85
CA VAL A 155 -7.43 -10.85 -11.92
C VAL A 155 -7.23 -9.72 -10.91
N LEU A 156 -6.83 -10.01 -9.68
CA LEU A 156 -6.57 -8.98 -8.66
C LEU A 156 -5.37 -8.08 -9.02
N VAL A 157 -4.30 -8.64 -9.58
CA VAL A 157 -3.15 -7.87 -10.08
C VAL A 157 -3.58 -6.93 -11.22
N LEU A 158 -4.40 -7.41 -12.15
CA LEU A 158 -4.88 -6.61 -13.29
C LEU A 158 -5.84 -5.50 -12.86
N LEU A 159 -6.75 -5.77 -11.92
CA LEU A 159 -7.69 -4.78 -11.39
C LEU A 159 -6.94 -3.65 -10.66
N GLY A 160 -5.89 -3.99 -9.93
CA GLY A 160 -5.15 -3.07 -9.08
C GLY A 160 -5.98 -2.56 -7.89
N ARG A 161 -5.31 -1.91 -6.94
CA ARG A 161 -5.94 -1.48 -5.68
C ARG A 161 -7.13 -0.54 -5.89
N GLY A 162 -7.02 0.37 -6.86
CA GLY A 162 -8.04 1.39 -7.12
C GLY A 162 -9.39 0.81 -7.56
N ARG A 163 -9.38 -0.26 -8.37
CA ARG A 163 -10.64 -0.92 -8.78
C ARG A 163 -11.14 -1.87 -7.69
N ILE A 164 -10.26 -2.58 -7.01
CA ILE A 164 -10.66 -3.48 -5.91
C ILE A 164 -11.42 -2.71 -4.83
N VAL A 165 -10.95 -1.52 -4.43
CA VAL A 165 -11.62 -0.74 -3.36
C VAL A 165 -12.99 -0.19 -3.78
N SER A 166 -13.27 -0.13 -5.08
CA SER A 166 -14.60 0.28 -5.59
C SER A 166 -15.67 -0.80 -5.44
N VAL A 167 -15.28 -2.06 -5.18
CA VAL A 167 -16.25 -3.15 -4.96
C VAL A 167 -16.96 -2.93 -3.61
N PRO A 168 -18.30 -2.78 -3.60
CA PRO A 168 -19.04 -2.52 -2.39
C PRO A 168 -18.89 -3.68 -1.39
N CYS A 169 -18.86 -3.33 -0.09
CA CYS A 169 -18.73 -4.24 1.06
C CYS A 169 -17.39 -4.99 1.19
N VAL A 170 -16.92 -5.64 0.12
CA VAL A 170 -15.76 -6.55 0.16
C VAL A 170 -14.46 -5.82 -0.17
N GLY A 171 -14.49 -4.81 -1.03
CA GLY A 171 -13.32 -4.12 -1.55
C GLY A 171 -12.36 -3.59 -0.47
N PRO A 172 -12.82 -2.76 0.48
CA PRO A 172 -11.96 -2.23 1.54
C PRO A 172 -11.35 -3.32 2.43
N CYS A 173 -12.14 -4.34 2.78
CA CYS A 173 -11.66 -5.48 3.57
C CYS A 173 -10.57 -6.26 2.82
N LEU A 174 -10.78 -6.52 1.52
CA LEU A 174 -9.85 -7.27 0.69
C LEU A 174 -8.53 -6.50 0.49
N VAL A 175 -8.59 -5.19 0.23
CA VAL A 175 -7.39 -4.35 0.15
C VAL A 175 -6.64 -4.33 1.49
N GLN A 176 -7.34 -4.30 2.62
CA GLN A 176 -6.72 -4.28 3.93
C GLN A 176 -6.08 -5.62 4.33
N VAL A 177 -6.71 -6.73 3.95
CA VAL A 177 -6.20 -8.09 4.19
C VAL A 177 -5.01 -8.39 3.29
N LEU A 178 -5.04 -8.00 2.01
CA LEU A 178 -3.98 -8.29 1.04
C LEU A 178 -2.85 -7.25 1.04
N GLY A 179 -3.15 -6.02 1.45
CA GLY A 179 -2.19 -4.92 1.53
C GLY A 179 -1.08 -5.13 2.56
N PRO A 180 -0.03 -4.30 2.53
CA PRO A 180 1.07 -4.38 3.47
C PRO A 180 0.57 -4.14 4.91
N GLY A 181 0.81 -5.12 5.80
CA GLY A 181 0.34 -5.11 7.18
C GLY A 181 -0.47 -6.37 7.53
N TRP A 182 -0.48 -6.74 8.80
CA TRP A 182 -1.32 -7.83 9.32
C TRP A 182 -2.53 -7.23 10.02
N ALA A 183 -3.73 -7.55 9.52
CA ALA A 183 -4.99 -7.01 10.04
C ALA A 183 -5.27 -7.40 11.51
N CYS A 184 -4.54 -8.38 12.06
CA CYS A 184 -4.85 -9.00 13.36
C CYS A 184 -4.68 -8.07 14.57
N CYS A 185 -3.92 -6.97 14.50
CA CYS A 185 -3.61 -6.16 15.69
C CYS A 185 -4.28 -4.77 15.75
N ARG A 186 -5.26 -4.45 14.87
CA ARG A 186 -5.94 -3.13 14.89
C ARG A 186 -7.42 -3.16 15.28
N ARG A 187 -7.85 -4.21 15.96
CA ARG A 187 -9.13 -4.23 16.68
C ARG A 187 -9.06 -3.15 17.77
N ARG A 188 -10.02 -2.22 17.78
CA ARG A 188 -10.28 -1.15 18.78
C ARG A 188 -9.83 0.29 18.48
N ARG A 189 -10.07 0.79 17.26
CA ARG A 189 -10.41 2.24 17.14
C ARG A 189 -11.47 2.58 16.09
N CYS A 190 -12.30 1.60 15.71
CA CYS A 190 -13.51 1.84 14.89
C CYS A 190 -14.80 1.91 15.74
N GLY A 191 -14.67 2.15 17.05
CA GLY A 191 -15.79 2.63 17.86
C GLY A 191 -15.46 4.04 18.30
N TRP A 192 -15.87 5.04 17.51
CA TRP A 192 -16.16 6.44 17.90
C TRP A 192 -16.18 7.35 16.66
N ALA A 193 -17.14 7.09 15.78
CA ALA A 193 -17.65 8.08 14.84
C ALA A 193 -19.18 7.92 14.84
N GLY A 194 -19.81 8.39 15.91
CA GLY A 194 -21.26 8.26 16.06
C GLY A 194 -21.79 8.36 17.48
N LYS A 195 -21.30 9.31 18.27
CA LYS A 195 -22.05 10.04 19.32
C LYS A 195 -21.12 11.11 19.87
N GLY A 196 -21.54 12.37 19.76
CA GLY A 196 -20.75 13.55 20.10
C GLY A 196 -20.25 13.51 21.53
N HIS A 197 -19.00 13.12 21.70
CA HIS A 197 -18.21 13.53 22.85
C HIS A 197 -17.12 14.41 22.29
N GLU A 198 -17.32 15.74 22.40
CA GLU A 198 -16.22 16.69 22.34
C GLU A 198 -15.16 16.21 23.33
N PRO A 199 -13.94 15.86 22.90
CA PRO A 199 -12.83 15.82 23.82
C PRO A 199 -12.59 17.26 24.25
N GLU A 200 -12.93 17.55 25.50
CA GLU A 200 -12.51 18.74 26.20
C GLU A 200 -11.01 18.92 25.96
N LEU A 201 -10.67 19.96 25.20
CA LEU A 201 -9.32 20.39 24.90
C LEU A 201 -8.66 20.77 26.23
N GLN A 202 -8.11 19.79 26.94
CA GLN A 202 -7.10 20.06 27.94
C GLN A 202 -5.90 20.63 27.20
N HIS A 203 -5.74 21.94 27.36
CA HIS A 203 -4.55 22.72 27.05
C HIS A 203 -3.30 22.08 27.68
N SER A 204 -2.75 21.06 27.02
CA SER A 204 -1.38 20.64 27.27
C SER A 204 -0.48 21.67 26.61
N GLY A 205 -0.03 22.63 27.41
CA GLY A 205 0.89 23.68 26.99
C GLY A 205 2.09 23.10 26.24
N CYS A 206 2.20 23.43 24.96
CA CYS A 206 3.45 23.35 24.22
C CYS A 206 4.41 24.39 24.81
N HIS A 207 5.08 24.01 25.90
CA HIS A 207 6.29 24.70 26.33
C HIS A 207 7.33 24.57 25.22
N GLY A 208 7.59 25.69 24.55
CA GLY A 208 8.62 25.82 23.54
C GLY A 208 9.97 25.37 24.07
N ARG A 209 10.49 24.27 23.53
CA ARG A 209 11.92 23.97 23.57
C ARG A 209 12.55 24.43 22.28
N GLY A 210 13.20 25.59 22.38
CA GLY A 210 14.45 25.92 21.71
C GLY A 210 14.62 25.48 20.26
N ALA A 211 14.20 26.34 19.33
CA ALA A 211 14.91 26.49 18.07
C ALA A 211 16.30 27.10 18.36
N GLN A 212 17.28 26.27 18.70
CA GLN A 212 18.70 26.63 18.65
C GLN A 212 19.35 25.89 17.49
N GLY A 213 19.86 26.65 16.53
CA GLY A 213 21.03 26.23 15.75
C GLY A 213 20.80 25.68 14.34
N LEU A 214 19.99 26.33 13.50
CA LEU A 214 20.28 26.28 12.06
C LEU A 214 21.36 27.32 11.76
N ARG A 215 22.63 26.88 11.74
CA ARG A 215 23.74 27.66 11.18
C ARG A 215 23.39 28.00 9.74
N GLN A 216 23.31 29.30 9.44
CA GLN A 216 23.32 29.78 8.06
C GLN A 216 24.67 29.41 7.43
N PRO A 217 24.68 28.90 6.18
CA PRO A 217 25.91 28.73 5.42
C PRO A 217 26.51 30.11 5.13
N GLN A 218 27.77 30.31 5.56
CA GLN A 218 28.55 31.48 5.17
C GLN A 218 28.78 31.47 3.64
N PRO A 219 28.59 32.60 2.95
CA PRO A 219 28.95 32.71 1.54
C PRO A 219 30.48 32.67 1.37
N PRO A 220 30.98 32.16 0.23
CA PRO A 220 32.41 32.08 -0.05
C PRO A 220 33.01 33.49 -0.18
N GLU A 221 34.09 33.75 0.56
CA GLU A 221 34.96 34.91 0.35
C GLU A 221 35.62 34.82 -1.02
N VAL A 222 35.29 35.76 -1.89
CA VAL A 222 35.99 35.97 -3.17
C VAL A 222 37.16 36.90 -2.90
N SER A 223 38.35 36.33 -2.69
CA SER A 223 39.60 37.08 -2.63
C SER A 223 40.02 37.50 -4.04
N ILE A 224 39.83 38.79 -4.35
CA ILE A 224 40.40 39.42 -5.55
C ILE A 224 41.83 39.82 -5.21
N ASN A 225 42.81 39.09 -5.75
CA ASN A 225 44.20 39.53 -5.75
C ASN A 225 44.38 40.59 -6.84
N VAL A 226 44.84 41.76 -6.43
CA VAL A 226 45.33 42.85 -7.30
C VAL A 226 46.85 42.78 -7.34
#